data_AF-D9UV92-F1
#
_entry.id   AF-D9UV92-F1
#
_cell.length_a   1.000
_cell.length_b   1.000
_cell.length_c   1.000
_cell.angle_alpha   90.00
_cell.angle_beta   90.00
_cell.angle_gamma   90.00
#
_symmetry.space_group_name_H-M   'P 1'
#
loop_
_entity.id
_entity.type
_entity.pdbx_description
1 polymer ?
#
loop_
_entity_poly.entity_id
_entity_poly.type
_entity_poly.pdbx_seq_one_letter_code
_entity_poly.pdbx_strand_id
1 'polypeptide(L)' 'MWTRKATTMADPNRPPVGECRQCWFHANASRVAHAHLGPREDCPECVSHMGGRHPESMIVRGAR' A
#
# COMPACT_ATOMS: atom_id res chain seq x y z
N MET A 1 -2.22 29.69 -19.81
CA MET A 1 -1.09 28.74 -19.61
C MET A 1 -1.35 27.92 -18.36
N TRP A 2 -2.03 26.78 -18.48
CA TRP A 2 -2.30 25.88 -17.35
C TRP A 2 -1.23 24.79 -17.32
N THR A 3 -0.15 25.01 -16.59
CA THR A 3 0.79 23.93 -16.24
C THR A 3 0.09 23.02 -15.25
N ARG A 4 -0.34 21.84 -15.71
CA ARG A 4 -0.64 20.73 -14.80
C ARG A 4 0.64 20.46 -14.01
N LYS A 5 0.73 20.92 -12.76
CA LYS A 5 1.69 20.35 -11.82
C LYS A 5 1.40 18.85 -11.80
N ALA A 6 2.33 18.05 -12.26
CA ALA A 6 2.24 16.61 -12.14
C ALA A 6 2.11 16.31 -10.64
N THR A 7 0.92 15.93 -10.20
CA THR A 7 0.75 15.31 -8.88
C THR A 7 1.58 14.04 -8.94
N THR A 8 2.74 14.04 -8.27
CA THR A 8 3.53 12.83 -8.06
C THR A 8 2.62 11.78 -7.46
N MET A 9 2.29 10.74 -8.22
CA MET A 9 1.60 9.58 -7.65
C MET A 9 2.48 8.99 -6.56
N ALA A 10 1.87 8.54 -5.47
CA ALA A 10 2.57 7.79 -4.43
C ALA A 10 3.32 6.60 -5.05
N ASP A 11 4.63 6.49 -4.79
CA ASP A 11 5.40 5.31 -5.19
C ASP A 11 4.95 4.13 -4.31
N PRO A 12 4.35 3.06 -4.90
CA PRO A 12 3.83 1.93 -4.14
C PRO A 12 4.90 1.17 -3.35
N ASN A 13 6.17 1.31 -3.71
CA ASN A 13 7.30 0.63 -3.04
C ASN A 13 7.98 1.51 -1.99
N ARG A 14 7.56 2.78 -1.86
CA ARG A 14 8.17 3.73 -0.94
C ARG A 14 7.14 4.32 0.03
N PRO A 15 6.67 3.52 1.00
CA PRO A 15 5.74 3.99 2.02
C PRO A 15 6.40 5.08 2.89
N PRO A 16 5.61 6.06 3.37
CA PRO A 16 6.09 7.01 4.35
C PRO A 16 6.29 6.34 5.72
N VAL A 17 7.04 7.03 6.60
CA VAL A 17 7.24 6.59 7.98
C VAL A 17 5.90 6.45 8.70
N GLY A 18 5.72 5.36 9.45
CA GLY A 18 4.48 5.05 10.17
C GLY A 18 3.51 4.17 9.37
N GLU A 19 3.70 4.03 8.06
CA GLU A 19 2.87 3.15 7.23
C GLU A 19 3.39 1.72 7.16
N CYS A 20 2.47 0.77 7.12
CA CYS A 20 2.78 -0.63 6.82
C CYS A 20 3.09 -0.78 5.33
N ARG A 21 4.24 -1.41 5.02
CA ARG A 21 4.71 -1.61 3.63
C ARG A 21 3.67 -2.30 2.74
N GLN A 22 3.05 -3.37 3.24
CA GLN A 22 2.10 -4.17 2.46
C GLN A 22 0.75 -3.47 2.31
N CYS A 23 0.25 -2.80 3.37
CA CYS A 23 -0.98 -2.01 3.30
C CYS A 23 -0.83 -0.86 2.27
N TRP A 24 0.32 -0.18 2.30
CA TRP A 24 0.63 0.89 1.36
C TRP A 24 0.67 0.38 -0.09
N PHE A 25 1.33 -0.75 -0.33
CA PHE A 25 1.38 -1.36 -1.66
C PHE A 25 -0.03 -1.74 -2.16
N HIS A 26 -0.85 -2.37 -1.34
CA HIS A 26 -2.23 -2.71 -1.71
C HIS A 26 -3.10 -1.48 -2.01
N ALA A 27 -2.92 -0.38 -1.27
CA ALA A 27 -3.64 0.87 -1.52
C ALA A 27 -3.22 1.56 -2.83
N ASN A 28 -1.91 1.55 -3.14
CA ASN A 28 -1.35 2.35 -4.24
C ASN A 28 -1.07 1.54 -5.53
N ALA A 29 -0.99 0.20 -5.44
CA ALA A 29 -0.78 -0.72 -6.55
C ALA A 29 -1.76 -1.91 -6.51
N SER A 30 -3.00 -1.67 -6.08
CA SER A 30 -4.04 -2.71 -5.90
C SER A 30 -4.19 -3.65 -7.10
N ARG A 31 -4.11 -3.10 -8.32
CA ARG A 31 -4.21 -3.91 -9.56
C ARG A 31 -3.10 -4.95 -9.69
N VAL A 32 -1.87 -4.58 -9.30
CA VAL A 32 -0.72 -5.49 -9.34
C VAL A 32 -0.85 -6.50 -8.20
N ALA A 33 -1.19 -6.01 -7.00
CA ALA A 33 -1.32 -6.85 -5.82
C ALA A 33 -2.41 -7.92 -5.97
N HIS A 34 -3.51 -7.60 -6.64
CA HIS A 34 -4.65 -8.51 -6.85
C HIS A 34 -4.68 -9.14 -8.25
N ALA A 35 -3.61 -9.05 -9.04
CA ALA A 35 -3.57 -9.61 -10.39
C ALA A 35 -3.79 -11.14 -10.43
N HIS A 36 -3.54 -11.82 -9.30
CA HIS A 36 -3.70 -13.26 -9.14
C HIS A 36 -5.08 -13.68 -8.61
N LEU A 37 -5.93 -12.72 -8.23
CA LEU A 37 -7.23 -13.01 -7.64
C LEU A 37 -8.33 -13.05 -8.70
N GLY A 38 -9.29 -13.94 -8.48
CA GLY A 38 -10.52 -14.02 -9.24
C GLY A 38 -11.52 -12.90 -8.90
N PRO A 39 -12.57 -12.73 -9.71
CA PRO A 39 -13.61 -11.75 -9.43
C PRO A 39 -14.28 -11.99 -8.06
N ARG A 40 -14.30 -10.94 -7.22
CA ARG A 40 -14.89 -10.94 -5.86
C ARG A 40 -14.21 -11.88 -4.86
N GLU A 41 -12.99 -12.30 -5.11
CA GLU A 41 -12.19 -12.99 -4.10
C GLU A 41 -11.60 -12.00 -3.09
N ASP A 42 -11.65 -12.37 -1.81
CA ASP A 42 -10.97 -11.63 -0.75
C ASP A 42 -9.47 -11.95 -0.78
N CYS A 43 -8.63 -10.91 -0.77
CA CYS A 43 -7.19 -11.09 -0.66
C CYS A 43 -6.83 -11.51 0.79
N PRO A 44 -6.28 -12.72 1.01
CA PRO A 44 -5.99 -13.21 2.36
C PRO A 44 -4.95 -12.34 3.08
N GLU A 45 -3.97 -11.82 2.35
CA GLU A 45 -2.96 -10.90 2.86
C GLU A 45 -3.59 -9.58 3.36
N CYS A 46 -4.45 -8.95 2.55
CA CYS A 46 -5.16 -7.74 2.97
C CYS A 46 -6.03 -7.99 4.20
N VAL A 47 -6.85 -9.05 4.19
CA VAL A 47 -7.79 -9.35 5.27
C VAL A 47 -7.04 -9.61 6.58
N SER A 48 -5.90 -10.31 6.52
CA SER A 48 -5.06 -10.56 7.69
C SER A 48 -4.53 -9.27 8.33
N HIS A 49 -4.35 -8.20 7.55
CA HIS A 49 -3.83 -6.90 8.00
C HIS A 49 -4.91 -5.84 8.23
N MET A 50 -6.14 -6.08 7.79
CA MET A 50 -7.26 -5.15 7.91
C MET A 50 -7.50 -4.76 9.38
N GLY A 51 -7.74 -3.46 9.61
CA GLY A 51 -7.93 -2.92 10.97
C GLY A 51 -6.63 -2.73 11.77
N GLY A 52 -5.48 -2.68 11.10
CA GLY A 52 -4.18 -2.44 11.76
C GLY A 52 -3.54 -3.69 12.36
N ARG A 53 -3.96 -4.90 11.92
CA ARG A 53 -3.46 -6.18 12.42
C ARG A 53 -2.10 -6.60 11.84
N HIS A 54 -1.43 -5.70 11.12
CA HIS A 54 -0.11 -5.98 10.55
C HIS A 54 0.99 -6.00 11.62
N PRO A 55 2.05 -6.81 11.44
CA PRO A 55 3.16 -6.85 12.38
C PRO A 55 3.96 -5.53 12.37
N GLU A 56 4.49 -5.13 13.52
CA GLU A 56 5.29 -3.89 13.66
C GLU A 56 6.56 -3.90 12.78
N SER A 57 7.08 -5.07 12.44
CA SER A 57 8.23 -5.22 11.54
C SER A 57 7.96 -4.73 10.12
N MET A 58 6.69 -4.70 9.70
CA MET A 58 6.27 -4.19 8.40
C MET A 58 6.03 -2.68 8.39
N ILE A 59 6.01 -2.01 9.54
CA ILE A 59 5.87 -0.56 9.63
C ILE A 59 7.21 0.09 9.28
N VAL A 60 7.19 1.07 8.37
CA VAL A 60 8.38 1.86 8.07
C VAL A 60 8.73 2.70 9.29
N ARG A 61 9.84 2.38 9.95
CA ARG A 61 10.40 3.17 11.03
C ARG A 61 11.19 4.35 10.46
N GLY A 62 10.96 5.54 11.02
CA GLY A 62 11.81 6.69 10.76
C GLY A 62 13.15 6.55 11.48
N ALA A 63 14.19 7.19 10.94
CA ALA A 63 15.38 7.46 11.74
C ALA A 63 14.94 8.35 12.92
N ARG A 64 15.21 7.89 14.14
CA ARG A 64 14.87 8.59 15.37
C ARG A 64 15.92 9.63 15.70
#